data_AF-A0A6G3SDS4-F1
#
_entry.id   AF-A0A6G3SDS4-F1
#
_cell.length_a   1.000
_cell.length_b   1.000
_cell.length_c   1.000
_cell.angle_alpha   90.00
_cell.angle_beta   90.00
_cell.angle_gamma   90.00
#
_symmetry.space_group_name_H-M   'P 1'
#
loop_
_entity.id
_entity.type
_entity.pdbx_description
1 polymer ?
#
loop_
_entity_poly.entity_id
_entity_poly.type
_entity_poly.pdbx_seq_one_letter_code
_entity_poly.pdbx_strand_id
1 'polypeptide(L)'
;STSGIDVPELRLKGQRETLETYRGLVSANPADAPATGALVDIGTGTPEDWERAGDVRGKVVLYAYPPARTENEPVYQDDLDVYAEAEKRGAIALVGGV
;
A
#
# COMPACT_ATOMS: atom_id res chain seq x y z
N SER A 1 13.59 18.71 -18.69
CA SER A 1 12.14 18.70 -18.48
C SER A 1 11.77 17.32 -17.96
N THR A 2 11.12 17.21 -16.80
CA THR A 2 10.56 15.96 -16.24
C THR A 2 9.06 15.85 -16.48
N SER A 3 8.55 16.58 -17.47
CA SER A 3 7.17 16.47 -17.95
C SER A 3 6.90 15.05 -18.47
N GLY A 4 5.92 14.35 -17.89
CA GLY A 4 5.54 12.98 -18.27
C GLY A 4 6.02 11.88 -17.31
N ILE A 5 6.56 12.24 -16.13
CA ILE A 5 6.85 11.28 -15.05
C ILE A 5 5.67 11.29 -14.07
N ASP A 6 5.00 10.16 -13.93
CA ASP A 6 4.00 9.95 -12.87
C ASP A 6 4.72 9.60 -11.57
N VAL A 7 4.69 10.54 -10.63
CA VAL A 7 5.24 10.34 -9.29
C VAL A 7 4.14 9.76 -8.40
N PRO A 8 4.41 8.69 -7.64
CA PRO A 8 3.46 8.18 -6.66
C PRO A 8 3.15 9.27 -5.62
N GLU A 9 1.87 9.56 -5.43
CA GLU A 9 1.41 10.53 -4.45
C GLU A 9 0.35 9.89 -3.54
N LEU A 10 0.44 10.20 -2.25
CA LEU A 10 -0.57 9.85 -1.27
C LEU A 10 -1.03 11.12 -0.55
N ARG A 11 -2.34 11.28 -0.36
CA ARG A 11 -2.92 12.45 0.30
C ARG A 11 -4.05 12.02 1.22
N LEU A 12 -4.18 12.71 2.35
CA LEU A 12 -5.38 12.56 3.19
C LEU A 12 -6.53 13.36 2.59
N LYS A 13 -7.73 12.79 2.63
CA LYS A 13 -8.92 13.44 2.07
C LYS A 13 -9.14 14.81 2.73
N GLY A 14 -9.22 15.86 1.91
CA GLY A 14 -9.44 17.23 2.36
C GLY A 14 -8.16 18.00 2.73
N GLN A 15 -6.99 17.35 2.68
CA GLN A 15 -5.70 18.01 2.84
C GLN A 15 -5.08 18.33 1.48
N ARG A 16 -4.30 19.42 1.43
CA ARG A 16 -3.57 19.83 0.23
C ARG A 16 -2.16 19.23 0.20
N GLU A 17 -1.61 18.96 1.38
CA GLU A 17 -0.30 18.35 1.55
C GLU A 17 -0.32 16.87 1.11
N THR A 18 0.78 16.46 0.48
CA THR A 18 1.09 15.06 0.19
C THR A 18 1.83 14.45 1.36
N LEU A 19 1.51 13.20 1.68
CA LEU A 19 2.34 12.37 2.54
C LEU A 19 3.60 11.97 1.79
N GLU A 20 4.74 12.03 2.47
CA GLU A 20 5.99 11.53 1.92
C GLU A 20 5.86 10.02 1.72
N THR A 21 6.02 9.57 0.48
CA THR A 21 5.85 8.18 0.09
C THR A 21 6.80 7.83 -1.03
N TYR A 22 6.90 6.54 -1.33
CA TYR A 22 7.73 5.99 -2.38
C TYR A 22 7.12 4.70 -2.91
N ARG A 23 7.47 4.33 -4.14
CA ARG A 23 7.09 3.05 -4.72
C ARG A 23 8.04 1.95 -4.20
N GLY A 24 7.50 0.88 -3.65
CA GLY A 24 8.28 -0.30 -3.28
C GLY A 24 8.77 -1.06 -4.51
N LEU A 25 9.85 -1.82 -4.34
CA LEU A 25 10.53 -2.57 -5.41
C LEU A 25 9.59 -3.51 -6.17
N VAL A 26 8.66 -4.14 -5.45
CA VAL A 26 7.66 -5.09 -6.00
C VAL A 26 6.27 -4.48 -6.15
N SER A 27 6.13 -3.16 -6.08
CA SER A 27 4.82 -2.51 -6.23
C SER A 27 4.29 -2.64 -7.67
N ALA A 28 3.00 -2.97 -7.77
CA ALA A 28 2.27 -2.95 -9.03
C ALA A 28 2.33 -1.57 -9.71
N ASN A 29 2.01 -1.54 -11.01
CA ASN A 29 1.85 -0.28 -11.72
C ASN A 29 0.69 0.52 -11.13
N PRO A 30 0.80 1.85 -11.07
CA PRO A 30 -0.28 2.70 -10.56
C PRO A 30 -1.53 2.55 -11.43
N ALA A 31 -2.71 2.77 -10.82
CA ALA A 31 -3.96 2.83 -11.55
C ALA A 31 -3.99 4.03 -12.52
N ASP A 32 -4.77 3.92 -13.60
CA ASP A 32 -4.90 4.97 -14.62
C ASP A 32 -5.48 6.30 -14.08
N ALA A 33 -6.18 6.24 -12.94
CA ALA A 33 -6.74 7.40 -12.26
C ALA A 33 -6.50 7.31 -10.75
N PRO A 34 -6.39 8.45 -10.05
CA PRO A 34 -6.28 8.47 -8.59
C PRO A 34 -7.46 7.75 -7.93
N ALA A 35 -7.16 6.80 -7.05
CA ALA A 35 -8.16 6.11 -6.26
C ALA A 35 -8.26 6.73 -4.85
N THR A 36 -9.45 6.70 -4.26
CA THR A 36 -9.68 7.15 -2.88
C THR A 36 -10.51 6.09 -2.16
N GLY A 37 -10.01 5.63 -1.02
CA GLY A 37 -10.70 4.66 -0.16
C GLY A 37 -10.49 4.99 1.31
N ALA A 38 -11.26 4.33 2.17
CA ALA A 38 -10.99 4.34 3.61
C ALA A 38 -9.65 3.65 3.89
N LEU A 39 -8.95 4.08 4.94
CA LEU A 39 -7.74 3.43 5.41
C LEU A 39 -8.10 2.35 6.44
N VAL A 40 -7.56 1.15 6.28
CA VAL A 40 -7.71 0.03 7.22
C VAL A 40 -6.35 -0.48 7.64
N ASP A 41 -6.13 -0.57 8.95
CA ASP A 41 -4.89 -1.05 9.55
C ASP A 41 -4.94 -2.57 9.79
N ILE A 42 -4.04 -3.29 9.12
CA ILE A 42 -3.88 -4.76 9.20
C ILE A 42 -2.68 -5.18 10.05
N GLY A 43 -2.08 -4.29 10.85
CA GLY A 43 -0.93 -4.63 11.69
C GLY A 43 0.19 -5.32 10.91
N THR A 44 0.62 -6.48 11.38
CA THR A 44 1.68 -7.29 10.75
C THR A 44 1.13 -8.30 9.75
N GLY A 45 -0.17 -8.24 9.42
CA GLY A 45 -0.78 -9.07 8.38
C GLY A 45 -1.01 -10.52 8.79
N THR A 46 -1.04 -10.82 10.09
CA THR A 46 -1.39 -12.17 10.56
C THR A 46 -2.86 -12.51 10.28
N PRO A 47 -3.27 -13.79 10.33
CA PRO A 47 -4.68 -14.14 10.21
C PRO A 47 -5.60 -13.36 11.18
N GLU A 48 -5.18 -13.18 12.42
CA GLU A 48 -5.93 -12.43 13.44
C GLU A 48 -6.05 -10.95 13.09
N ASP A 49 -5.01 -10.36 12.51
CA ASP A 49 -5.06 -8.99 12.02
C ASP A 49 -6.05 -8.82 10.88
N TRP A 50 -6.09 -9.77 9.95
CA TRP A 50 -7.03 -9.78 8.84
C TRP A 50 -8.48 -9.98 9.30
N GLU A 51 -8.70 -10.79 10.33
CA GLU A 51 -10.00 -10.96 10.97
C GLU A 51 -10.45 -9.66 11.67
N ARG A 52 -9.54 -9.02 12.41
CA ARG A 52 -9.78 -7.74 13.08
C ARG A 52 -10.07 -6.61 12.08
N ALA A 53 -9.32 -6.55 10.99
CA ALA A 53 -9.48 -5.54 9.93
C ALA A 53 -10.82 -5.68 9.19
N GLY A 54 -11.33 -6.90 9.07
CA GLY A 54 -12.60 -7.18 8.40
C GLY A 54 -12.53 -6.98 6.88
N ASP A 55 -13.59 -6.40 6.31
CA ASP A 55 -13.67 -6.16 4.86
C ASP A 55 -12.73 -5.03 4.42
N VAL A 56 -11.85 -5.32 3.45
CA VAL A 56 -10.91 -4.35 2.86
C VAL A 56 -11.21 -4.04 1.39
N ARG A 57 -12.29 -4.59 0.83
CA ARG A 57 -12.63 -4.35 -0.58
C ARG A 57 -12.86 -2.86 -0.83
N GLY A 58 -12.19 -2.31 -1.84
CA GLY A 58 -12.28 -0.89 -2.19
C GLY A 58 -11.55 0.05 -1.22
N LYS A 59 -10.76 -0.47 -0.27
CA LYS A 59 -10.07 0.29 0.78
C LYS A 59 -8.56 0.29 0.57
N VAL A 60 -7.90 1.28 1.16
CA VAL A 60 -6.44 1.34 1.27
C VAL A 60 -6.04 0.61 2.54
N VAL A 61 -5.03 -0.22 2.45
CA VAL A 61 -4.57 -1.06 3.56
C VAL A 61 -3.24 -0.51 4.09
N LEU A 62 -3.15 -0.31 5.41
CA LEU A 62 -1.93 0.08 6.11
C LEU A 62 -1.27 -1.16 6.71
N TYR A 63 -0.04 -1.43 6.30
CA TYR A 63 0.78 -2.55 6.75
C TYR A 63 1.94 -2.04 7.62
N ALA A 64 2.22 -2.71 8.74
CA ALA A 64 3.19 -2.24 9.73
C ALA A 64 4.64 -2.20 9.21
N TYR A 65 4.97 -2.96 8.16
CA TYR A 65 6.34 -3.02 7.64
C TYR A 65 6.50 -2.20 6.35
N PRO A 66 7.61 -1.44 6.23
CA PRO A 66 7.90 -0.71 5.00
C PRO A 66 8.26 -1.68 3.86
N PRO A 67 7.81 -1.42 2.62
CA PRO A 67 8.22 -2.22 1.48
C PRO A 67 9.71 -1.97 1.16
N ALA A 68 10.39 -2.99 0.65
CA ALA A 68 11.77 -2.86 0.16
C ALA A 68 11.87 -1.71 -0.88
N ARG A 69 12.80 -0.77 -0.68
CA ARG A 69 13.05 0.36 -1.59
C ARG A 69 13.98 0.00 -2.74
N THR A 70 14.97 -0.84 -2.48
CA THR A 70 16.07 -1.12 -3.42
C THR A 70 16.36 -2.61 -3.49
N GLU A 71 17.10 -3.04 -4.53
CA GLU A 71 17.53 -4.43 -4.72
C GLU A 71 18.45 -4.97 -3.61
N ASN A 72 19.03 -4.09 -2.78
CA ASN A 72 19.86 -4.46 -1.65
C ASN A 72 19.05 -4.72 -0.37
N GLU A 73 17.76 -4.41 -0.38
CA GLU A 73 16.86 -4.70 0.72
C GLU A 73 16.17 -6.04 0.51
N PRO A 74 16.03 -6.86 1.56
CA PRO A 74 15.38 -8.15 1.44
C PRO A 74 13.88 -7.95 1.15
N VAL A 75 13.37 -8.77 0.22
CA VAL A 75 11.93 -8.99 0.03
C VAL A 75 11.60 -10.32 0.66
N TYR A 76 10.87 -10.33 1.78
CA TYR A 76 10.52 -11.56 2.47
C TYR A 76 9.25 -12.18 1.86
N GLN A 77 9.15 -13.50 1.91
CA GLN A 77 7.97 -14.21 1.42
C GLN A 77 6.70 -13.79 2.20
N ASP A 78 6.82 -13.57 3.51
CA ASP A 78 5.71 -13.15 4.35
C ASP A 78 5.14 -11.79 3.91
N ASP A 79 5.99 -10.85 3.48
CA ASP A 79 5.53 -9.56 2.92
C ASP A 79 4.74 -9.78 1.63
N LEU A 80 5.25 -10.64 0.73
CA LEU A 80 4.59 -10.99 -0.52
C LEU A 80 3.24 -11.64 -0.31
N ASP A 81 3.13 -12.50 0.72
CA ASP A 81 1.88 -13.16 1.09
C ASP A 81 0.84 -12.14 1.58
N VAL A 82 1.26 -11.14 2.36
CA VAL A 82 0.40 -10.02 2.76
C VAL A 82 -0.07 -9.21 1.55
N TYR A 83 0.83 -8.92 0.60
CA TYR A 83 0.49 -8.16 -0.61
C TYR A 83 -0.52 -8.92 -1.48
N ALA A 84 -0.30 -10.23 -1.67
CA ALA A 84 -1.20 -11.09 -2.43
C ALA A 84 -2.56 -11.24 -1.76
N GLU A 85 -2.62 -11.36 -0.43
CA GLU A 85 -3.88 -11.46 0.29
C GLU A 85 -4.66 -10.13 0.25
N ALA A 86 -3.98 -8.98 0.32
CA ALA A 86 -4.60 -7.67 0.14
C ALA A 86 -5.26 -7.54 -1.24
N GLU A 87 -4.55 -7.92 -2.30
CA GLU A 87 -5.05 -7.93 -3.67
C GLU A 87 -6.26 -8.87 -3.82
N LYS A 88 -6.13 -10.11 -3.33
CA LYS A 88 -7.20 -11.12 -3.35
C LYS A 88 -8.48 -10.65 -2.63
N ARG A 89 -8.34 -9.87 -1.55
CA ARG A 89 -9.48 -9.29 -0.82
C ARG A 89 -10.06 -8.04 -1.50
N GLY A 90 -9.41 -7.53 -2.55
CA GLY A 90 -9.86 -6.39 -3.33
C GLY A 90 -9.48 -5.04 -2.72
N ALA A 91 -8.39 -4.98 -1.95
CA ALA A 91 -7.78 -3.71 -1.59
C ALA A 91 -7.38 -2.94 -2.85
N ILE A 92 -7.54 -1.61 -2.83
CA ILE A 92 -7.19 -0.76 -3.98
C ILE A 92 -5.77 -0.21 -3.90
N ALA A 93 -5.16 -0.26 -2.73
CA ALA A 93 -3.76 0.09 -2.50
C ALA A 93 -3.29 -0.51 -1.16
N LEU A 94 -2.00 -0.75 -1.05
CA LEU A 94 -1.32 -1.09 0.20
C LEU A 94 -0.20 -0.07 0.43
N VAL A 95 -0.13 0.45 1.64
CA VAL A 95 0.91 1.37 2.11
C VAL A 95 1.60 0.72 3.30
N GLY A 96 2.92 0.57 3.22
CA GLY A 96 3.71 -0.03 4.30
C GLY A 96 4.54 1.02 5.04
N GLY A 97 4.54 0.96 6.37
CA GLY A 97 5.30 1.85 7.24
C GLY A 97 4.53 2.21 8.52
N VAL A 98 5.29 2.71 9.52
CA VAL A 98 4.80 3.22 10.81
C VAL A 98 5.03 4.71 10.95
#